data_AF-A0A7Y4SVS9-F1
#
_entry.id   AF-A0A7Y4SVS9-F1
#
_cell.length_a   1.000
_cell.length_b   1.000
_cell.length_c   1.000
_cell.angle_alpha   90.00
_cell.angle_beta   90.00
_cell.angle_gamma   90.00
#
_symmetry.space_group_name_H-M   'P 1'
#
loop_
_entity.id
_entity.type
_entity.pdbx_description
1 polymer ?
#
loop_
_entity_poly.entity_id
_entity_poly.type
_entity_poly.pdbx_seq_one_letter_code
_entity_poly.pdbx_strand_id
1 'polypeptide(L)'
;MPYFVILPIFAGLLLAEGLALAMCAAIPRLRAALPYGWRVLLGSCAGFLCANAASLLFGLVPVACAAALGIDADDPAAQVVAAFALLGLFVGPLIVSPLGFLGGAWLGLRRARRALHATH
;
A
#
# COMPACT_ATOMS: atom_id res chain seq x y z
N MET A 1 9.85 -15.91 -12.71
CA MET A 1 9.95 -14.67 -11.91
C MET A 1 8.56 -14.11 -11.63
N PRO A 2 7.93 -14.43 -10.48
CA PRO A 2 6.58 -13.97 -10.15
C PRO A 2 6.46 -12.43 -10.10
N TYR A 3 7.57 -11.75 -9.83
CA TYR A 3 7.68 -10.29 -9.82
C TYR A 3 7.30 -9.62 -11.15
N PHE A 4 7.58 -10.25 -12.29
CA PHE A 4 7.22 -9.73 -13.62
C PHE A 4 5.71 -9.68 -13.87
N VAL A 5 4.93 -10.46 -13.12
CA VAL A 5 3.46 -10.49 -13.25
C VAL A 5 2.82 -9.63 -12.16
N ILE A 6 3.35 -9.68 -10.94
CA ILE A 6 2.79 -8.97 -9.78
C ILE A 6 2.98 -7.45 -9.95
N LEU A 7 4.20 -6.98 -10.25
CA LEU A 7 4.48 -5.54 -10.27
C LEU A 7 3.60 -4.76 -11.28
N PRO A 8 3.40 -5.24 -12.53
CA PRO A 8 2.54 -4.54 -13.48
C PRO A 8 1.08 -4.50 -13.06
N ILE A 9 0.57 -5.56 -12.43
CA ILE A 9 -0.81 -5.60 -11.91
C ILE A 9 -0.99 -4.55 -10.81
N PHE A 10 -0.04 -4.51 -9.86
CA PHE A 10 -0.07 -3.54 -8.76
C PHE A 10 0.04 -2.10 -9.26
N ALA A 11 0.94 -1.85 -10.22
CA ALA A 11 1.07 -0.54 -10.86
C ALA A 11 -0.22 -0.15 -11.61
N GLY A 12 -0.83 -1.09 -12.33
CA GLY A 12 -2.10 -0.87 -13.04
C GLY A 12 -3.25 -0.53 -12.09
N LEU A 13 -3.36 -1.24 -10.97
CA LEU A 13 -4.38 -0.97 -9.95
C LEU A 13 -4.18 0.42 -9.30
N LEU A 14 -2.95 0.76 -8.93
CA LEU A 14 -2.64 2.07 -8.36
C LEU A 14 -2.91 3.21 -9.35
N LEU A 15 -2.56 3.01 -10.63
CA LEU A 15 -2.85 3.98 -11.69
C LEU A 15 -4.36 4.15 -11.92
N ALA A 16 -5.11 3.04 -11.98
CA ALA A 16 -6.56 3.09 -12.13
C ALA A 16 -7.23 3.81 -10.95
N GLU A 17 -6.78 3.55 -9.73
CA GLU A 17 -7.28 4.19 -8.52
C GLU A 17 -6.92 5.68 -8.46
N GLY A 18 -5.69 6.03 -8.80
CA GLY A 18 -5.23 7.41 -8.93
C GLY A 18 -6.01 8.19 -10.00
N LEU A 19 -6.30 7.55 -11.14
CA LEU A 19 -7.12 8.14 -12.20
C LEU A 19 -8.56 8.36 -11.73
N ALA A 20 -9.16 7.38 -11.03
CA ALA A 20 -10.50 7.51 -10.47
C ALA A 20 -10.59 8.67 -9.45
N LEU A 21 -9.56 8.83 -8.61
CA LEU A 21 -9.43 9.97 -7.70
C LEU A 21 -9.32 11.30 -8.46
N ALA A 22 -8.46 11.36 -9.48
CA ALA A 22 -8.28 12.55 -10.31
C ALA A 22 -9.58 12.94 -11.04
N MET A 23 -10.32 11.97 -11.56
CA MET A 23 -11.63 12.19 -12.18
C MET A 23 -12.66 12.71 -11.16
N CYS A 24 -12.71 12.16 -9.95
CA CYS A 24 -13.57 12.67 -8.88
C CYS A 24 -13.20 14.09 -8.45
N ALA A 25 -11.91 14.45 -8.50
CA ALA A 25 -11.44 15.79 -8.20
C ALA A 25 -11.78 16.79 -9.31
N ALA A 26 -11.62 16.39 -10.58
CA ALA A 26 -11.86 17.24 -11.76
C ALA A 26 -13.35 17.41 -12.09
N ILE A 27 -14.20 16.42 -11.74
CA ILE A 27 -15.62 16.40 -12.10
C ILE A 27 -16.46 16.39 -10.81
N PRO A 28 -16.90 17.57 -10.31
CA PRO A 28 -17.69 17.66 -9.07
C PRO A 28 -18.99 16.85 -9.09
N ARG A 29 -19.61 16.70 -10.27
CA ARG A 29 -20.82 15.87 -10.44
C ARG A 29 -20.56 14.40 -10.16
N LEU A 30 -19.37 13.90 -10.52
CA LEU A 30 -18.98 12.51 -10.28
C LEU A 30 -18.77 12.27 -8.78
N ARG A 31 -18.14 13.23 -8.09
CA ARG A 31 -17.99 13.22 -6.63
C ARG A 31 -19.33 13.28 -5.91
N ALA A 32 -20.29 14.06 -6.43
CA ALA A 32 -21.63 14.14 -5.88
C ALA A 32 -22.44 12.84 -6.10
N ALA A 33 -22.27 12.19 -7.25
CA ALA A 33 -22.89 10.89 -7.54
C ALA A 33 -22.30 9.74 -6.72
N LEU A 34 -21.03 9.86 -6.30
CA LEU A 34 -20.31 8.86 -5.50
C LEU A 34 -19.84 9.45 -4.17
N PRO A 35 -20.75 9.82 -3.25
CA PRO A 35 -20.40 10.49 -2.00
C PRO A 35 -19.50 9.63 -1.10
N TYR A 36 -19.66 8.30 -1.19
CA TYR A 36 -18.80 7.33 -0.53
C TYR A 36 -17.55 6.99 -1.36
N GLY A 37 -17.70 6.91 -2.69
CA GLY A 37 -16.67 6.38 -3.59
C GLY A 37 -15.35 7.14 -3.48
N TRP A 38 -15.39 8.48 -3.49
CA TRP A 38 -14.19 9.30 -3.33
C TRP A 38 -13.44 9.02 -2.00
N ARG A 39 -14.16 8.88 -0.89
CA ARG A 39 -13.56 8.64 0.43
C ARG A 39 -13.00 7.23 0.55
N VAL A 40 -13.66 6.26 -0.08
CA VAL A 40 -13.17 4.88 -0.17
C VAL A 40 -11.88 4.85 -0.98
N LEU A 41 -11.89 5.40 -2.20
CA LEU A 41 -10.72 5.45 -3.10
C LEU A 41 -9.52 6.14 -2.44
N LEU A 42 -9.76 7.26 -1.74
CA LEU A 42 -8.70 7.97 -1.04
C LEU A 42 -8.13 7.10 0.10
N GLY A 43 -9.03 6.42 0.83
CA GLY A 43 -8.67 5.53 1.92
C GLY A 43 -7.84 4.34 1.43
N SER A 44 -8.29 3.65 0.38
CA SER A 44 -7.58 2.49 -0.19
C SER A 44 -6.24 2.86 -0.80
N CYS A 45 -6.15 3.99 -1.51
CA CYS A 45 -4.88 4.48 -2.04
C CYS A 45 -3.89 4.79 -0.90
N ALA A 46 -4.33 5.51 0.14
CA ALA A 46 -3.50 5.77 1.32
C ALA A 46 -3.09 4.48 2.04
N GLY A 47 -4.02 3.54 2.23
CA GLY A 47 -3.74 2.27 2.89
C GLY A 47 -2.77 1.40 2.09
N PHE A 48 -2.92 1.34 0.77
CA PHE A 48 -2.01 0.66 -0.14
C PHE A 48 -0.61 1.24 -0.08
N LEU A 49 -0.48 2.58 -0.15
CA LEU A 49 0.83 3.26 -0.08
C LEU A 49 1.51 3.02 1.27
N CYS A 50 0.78 3.18 2.38
CA CYS A 50 1.32 2.94 3.72
C CYS A 50 1.80 1.49 3.89
N ALA A 51 1.01 0.52 3.42
CA ALA A 51 1.33 -0.90 3.50
C ALA A 51 2.60 -1.25 2.69
N ASN A 52 2.72 -0.71 1.47
CA ASN A 52 3.91 -0.91 0.65
C ASN A 52 5.15 -0.21 1.25
N ALA A 53 4.99 1.03 1.74
CA ALA A 53 6.08 1.74 2.41
C ALA A 53 6.58 0.98 3.64
N ALA A 54 5.67 0.46 4.46
CA ALA A 54 6.03 -0.35 5.63
C ALA A 54 6.79 -1.62 5.23
N SER A 55 6.34 -2.31 4.17
CA SER A 55 7.03 -3.52 3.70
C SER A 55 8.40 -3.24 3.10
N LEU A 56 8.54 -2.13 2.36
CA LEU A 56 9.83 -1.68 1.85
C LEU A 56 10.80 -1.36 2.98
N LEU A 57 10.34 -0.64 4.01
CA LEU A 57 11.17 -0.36 5.18
C LEU A 57 11.57 -1.63 5.91
N PHE A 58 10.65 -2.59 6.06
CA PHE A 58 10.93 -3.88 6.68
C PHE A 58 11.99 -4.69 5.93
N GLY A 59 12.04 -4.59 4.61
CA GLY A 59 13.08 -5.23 3.79
C GLY A 59 14.40 -4.45 3.73
N LEU A 60 14.34 -3.12 3.63
CA LEU A 60 15.52 -2.28 3.38
C LEU A 60 16.29 -1.90 4.65
N VAL A 61 15.59 -1.66 5.77
CA VAL A 61 16.24 -1.24 7.02
C VAL A 61 17.24 -2.29 7.52
N PRO A 62 16.90 -3.60 7.58
CA PRO A 62 17.85 -4.62 8.02
C PRO A 62 19.08 -4.72 7.11
N VAL A 63 18.89 -4.54 5.79
CA VAL A 63 20.00 -4.54 4.81
C VAL A 63 20.91 -3.32 5.02
N ALA A 64 20.33 -2.13 5.22
CA ALA A 64 21.10 -0.92 5.49
C ALA A 64 21.87 -1.02 6.82
N CYS A 65 21.24 -1.56 7.87
CA CYS A 65 21.89 -1.82 9.15
C CYS A 65 23.04 -2.83 9.01
N ALA A 66 22.84 -3.93 8.27
CA ALA A 66 23.88 -4.93 8.04
C ALA A 66 25.10 -4.34 7.33
N ALA A 67 24.86 -3.54 6.28
CA ALA A 67 25.92 -2.83 5.56
C ALA A 67 26.68 -1.84 6.47
N ALA A 68 25.97 -1.12 7.33
CA ALA A 68 26.58 -0.18 8.27
C ALA A 68 27.41 -0.87 9.36
N LEU A 69 27.04 -2.10 9.74
CA LEU A 69 27.75 -2.91 10.74
C LEU A 69 28.90 -3.75 10.15
N GLY A 70 29.09 -3.72 8.83
CA GLY A 70 30.11 -4.53 8.17
C GLY A 70 29.80 -6.03 8.14
N ILE A 71 28.52 -6.40 8.30
CA ILE A 71 28.06 -7.79 8.18
C ILE A 71 28.17 -8.19 6.71
N ASP A 72 29.06 -9.13 6.44
CA ASP A 72 29.31 -9.73 5.14
C ASP A 72 28.54 -11.04 4.96
N ALA A 73 28.65 -11.66 3.78
CA ALA A 73 27.85 -12.83 3.43
C ALA A 73 28.19 -14.09 4.26
N ASP A 74 29.38 -14.11 4.86
CA ASP A 74 29.87 -15.22 5.68
C ASP A 74 29.46 -15.09 7.15
N ASP A 75 28.96 -13.92 7.56
CA ASP A 75 28.45 -13.70 8.91
C ASP A 75 27.14 -14.50 9.14
N PRO A 76 26.99 -15.21 10.28
CA PRO A 76 25.76 -15.96 10.58
C PRO A 76 24.49 -15.09 10.58
N ALA A 77 24.60 -13.78 10.82
CA ALA A 77 23.49 -12.83 10.77
C ALA A 77 23.02 -12.53 9.33
N ALA A 78 23.83 -12.82 8.30
CA ALA A 78 23.48 -12.58 6.89
C ALA A 78 22.20 -13.31 6.48
N GLN A 79 21.95 -14.51 7.02
CA GLN A 79 20.73 -15.28 6.75
C GLN A 79 19.48 -14.57 7.29
N VAL A 80 19.60 -13.93 8.46
CA VAL A 80 18.51 -13.16 9.06
C VAL A 80 18.20 -11.95 8.18
N VAL A 81 19.24 -11.21 7.76
CA VAL A 81 19.10 -10.05 6.86
C VAL A 81 18.43 -10.44 5.54
N ALA A 82 18.85 -11.57 4.95
CA ALA A 82 18.26 -12.11 3.73
C ALA A 82 16.78 -12.49 3.93
N ALA A 83 16.42 -13.08 5.08
CA ALA A 83 15.03 -13.40 5.39
C ALA A 83 14.15 -12.14 5.49
N PHE A 84 14.63 -11.08 6.15
CA PHE A 84 13.92 -9.79 6.19
C PHE A 84 13.76 -9.17 4.80
N ALA A 85 14.83 -9.17 4.00
CA ALA A 85 14.78 -8.67 2.62
C ALA A 85 13.76 -9.45 1.78
N LEU A 86 13.75 -10.78 1.87
CA LEU A 86 12.78 -11.62 1.18
C LEU A 86 11.35 -11.42 1.69
N LEU A 87 11.14 -11.31 3.00
CA LEU A 87 9.82 -11.03 3.56
C LEU A 87 9.30 -9.68 3.08
N GLY A 88 10.10 -8.62 3.18
CA GLY A 88 9.73 -7.29 2.71
C GLY A 88 9.40 -7.26 1.21
N LEU A 89 10.18 -8.00 0.40
CA LEU A 89 10.02 -8.06 -1.04
C LEU A 89 8.85 -8.96 -1.48
N PHE A 90 8.59 -10.09 -0.82
CA PHE A 90 7.55 -11.03 -1.28
C PHE A 90 6.22 -10.90 -0.52
N VAL A 91 6.28 -10.80 0.81
CA VAL A 91 5.07 -10.71 1.64
C VAL A 91 4.40 -9.34 1.51
N GLY A 92 5.20 -8.30 1.28
CA GLY A 92 4.73 -6.94 1.04
C GLY A 92 3.70 -6.80 -0.08
N PRO A 93 4.10 -7.04 -1.33
CA PRO A 93 3.18 -6.94 -2.45
C PRO A 93 2.05 -7.96 -2.39
N LEU A 94 2.32 -9.21 -2.00
CA LEU A 94 1.32 -10.28 -2.10
C LEU A 94 0.24 -10.25 -1.02
N ILE A 95 0.60 -9.84 0.21
CA ILE A 95 -0.29 -9.95 1.36
C ILE A 95 -0.56 -8.58 1.97
N VAL A 96 0.51 -7.85 2.29
CA VAL A 96 0.40 -6.58 3.02
C VAL A 96 -0.31 -5.52 2.17
N SER A 97 -0.08 -5.51 0.86
CA SER A 97 -0.66 -4.52 -0.05
C SER A 97 -2.17 -4.69 -0.26
N PRO A 98 -2.71 -5.90 -0.56
CA PRO A 98 -4.16 -6.12 -0.56
C PRO A 98 -4.81 -5.78 0.79
N LEU A 99 -4.18 -6.14 1.91
CA LEU A 99 -4.69 -5.81 3.24
C LEU A 99 -4.70 -4.30 3.51
N GLY A 100 -3.64 -3.60 3.10
CA GLY A 100 -3.55 -2.14 3.16
C GLY A 100 -4.64 -1.47 2.33
N PHE A 101 -4.85 -1.93 1.11
CA PHE A 101 -5.91 -1.46 0.23
C PHE A 101 -7.30 -1.66 0.85
N LEU A 102 -7.63 -2.89 1.27
CA LEU A 102 -8.94 -3.22 1.85
C LEU A 102 -9.18 -2.52 3.18
N GLY A 103 -8.16 -2.45 4.05
CA GLY A 103 -8.22 -1.74 5.31
C GLY A 103 -8.42 -0.23 5.11
N GLY A 104 -7.70 0.35 4.14
CA GLY A 104 -7.86 1.73 3.72
C GLY A 104 -9.26 2.03 3.19
N ALA A 105 -9.77 1.20 2.28
CA ALA A 105 -11.13 1.30 1.74
C ALA A 105 -12.18 1.25 2.87
N TRP A 106 -12.03 0.31 3.81
CA TRP A 106 -12.94 0.16 4.94
C TRP A 106 -12.93 1.38 5.88
N LEU A 107 -11.75 1.94 6.18
CA LEU A 107 -11.63 3.18 6.96
C LEU A 107 -12.27 4.36 6.23
N GLY A 108 -12.06 4.46 4.92
CA GLY A 108 -12.70 5.45 4.05
C GLY A 108 -14.22 5.35 4.09
N LEU A 109 -14.76 4.14 3.98
CA LEU A 109 -16.20 3.86 4.07
C LEU A 109 -16.76 4.21 5.44
N ARG A 110 -16.09 3.83 6.53
CA ARG A 110 -16.50 4.16 7.90
C ARG A 110 -16.57 5.66 8.11
N ARG A 111 -15.55 6.40 7.68
CA ARG A 111 -15.51 7.87 7.77
C ARG A 111 -16.62 8.51 6.94
N ALA A 112 -16.89 7.98 5.76
CA ALA A 112 -17.97 8.45 4.89
C ALA A 112 -19.36 8.24 5.51
N ARG A 113 -19.61 7.05 6.08
CA ARG A 113 -20.87 6.75 6.81
C ARG A 113 -21.06 7.69 7.99
N ARG A 114 -20.04 7.87 8.84
CA ARG A 114 -20.12 8.78 10.00
C ARG A 114 -20.42 10.23 9.61
N ALA A 115 -19.83 10.72 8.53
CA ALA A 115 -20.06 12.08 8.07
C ALA A 115 -21.52 12.33 7.66
N LEU A 116 -22.21 11.33 7.12
CA LEU A 116 -23.63 11.46 6.73
C LEU A 116 -24.58 11.38 7.93
N HIS A 117 -24.28 10.55 8.92
CA HIS A 117 -25.07 10.50 10.15
C HIS A 117 -24.94 11.77 11.00
N ALA A 118 -23.89 12.57 10.82
CA ALA A 118 -23.70 13.84 11.54
C ALA A 118 -24.43 15.03 10.91
N THR A 119 -24.96 14.87 9.69
CA THR A 119 -25.71 15.90 8.96
C THR A 119 -27.23 15.75 9.08
N HIS A 120 -27.71 14.71 9.76
CA HIS A 120 -29.11 14.47 10.14
C HIS A 120 -29.28 14.69 11.63
#